data_AF-A0A318J0V8-F1
#
_entry.id   AF-A0A318J0V8-F1
#
_cell.length_a   1.000
_cell.length_b   1.000
_cell.length_c   1.000
_cell.angle_alpha   90.00
_cell.angle_beta   90.00
_cell.angle_gamma   90.00
#
_symmetry.space_group_name_H-M   'P 1'
#
loop_
_entity.id
_entity.type
_entity.pdbx_description
1 polymer ?
#
loop_
_entity_poly.entity_id
_entity_poly.type
_entity_poly.pdbx_seq_one_letter_code
_entity_poly.pdbx_strand_id
1 'polypeptide(L)'
;MFYIARCYRYERPQAGRYREFSQLGFEYLCPNPESAVKRSQEVAIGFFDSLGLRYEIDDSARRGLSYYLNGRGFEMRCTELGAQQQVVGGGAYQEGAGFGIGAERLLLAMTAQGLV
;
A
#
# COMPACT_ATOMS: atom_id res chain seq x y z
N MET A 1 -0.12 14.90 1.43
CA MET A 1 1.25 14.84 1.97
C MET A 1 1.84 13.48 1.64
N PHE A 2 3.14 13.36 1.46
CA PHE A 2 3.82 12.08 1.31
C PHE A 2 5.01 11.98 2.25
N TYR A 3 5.44 10.76 2.58
CA TYR A 3 6.60 10.50 3.42
C TYR A 3 7.35 9.25 2.97
N ILE A 4 8.64 9.21 3.30
CA ILE A 4 9.48 8.02 3.20
C ILE A 4 9.99 7.75 4.60
N ALA A 5 9.67 6.58 5.16
CA ALA A 5 9.96 6.27 6.55
C ALA A 5 10.52 4.86 6.70
N ARG A 6 11.47 4.69 7.64
CA ARG A 6 11.87 3.37 8.14
C ARG A 6 10.83 2.92 9.17
N CYS A 7 10.37 1.70 9.03
CA CYS A 7 9.38 1.07 9.88
C CYS A 7 9.94 -0.20 10.50
N TYR A 8 9.55 -0.47 11.74
CA TYR A 8 10.04 -1.59 12.52
C TYR A 8 8.89 -2.47 12.96
N ARG A 9 8.95 -3.77 12.68
CA ARG A 9 7.97 -4.76 13.14
C ARG A 9 8.66 -6.01 13.61
N TYR A 10 8.41 -6.44 14.84
CA TYR A 10 8.97 -7.68 15.37
C TYR A 10 8.18 -8.89 14.86
N GLU A 11 8.42 -9.24 13.59
CA GLU A 11 7.80 -10.39 12.92
C GLU A 11 8.88 -11.42 12.54
N ARG A 12 8.45 -12.66 12.28
CA ARG A 12 9.34 -13.69 11.73
C ARG A 12 9.75 -13.28 10.32
N PRO A 13 11.06 -13.13 10.01
CA PRO A 13 11.51 -12.76 8.68
C PRO A 13 11.09 -13.78 7.61
N GLN A 14 10.65 -13.28 6.47
CA GLN A 14 10.27 -14.03 5.26
C GLN A 14 10.66 -13.20 4.03
N ALA A 15 10.58 -13.74 2.81
CA ALA A 15 10.72 -12.94 1.60
C ALA A 15 9.78 -11.72 1.67
N GLY A 16 10.26 -10.51 1.38
CA GLY A 16 9.43 -9.29 1.48
C GLY A 16 8.85 -8.98 2.87
N ARG A 17 9.31 -9.63 3.95
CA ARG A 17 8.97 -9.31 5.36
C ARG A 17 10.25 -9.23 6.20
N TYR A 18 10.65 -8.00 6.48
CA TYR A 18 11.85 -7.70 7.25
C TYR A 18 11.46 -7.11 8.61
N ARG A 19 12.35 -7.19 9.59
CA ARG A 19 12.14 -6.52 10.89
C ARG A 19 12.25 -5.01 10.79
N GLU A 20 13.02 -4.56 9.82
CA GLU A 20 13.16 -3.18 9.40
C GLU A 20 12.89 -3.12 7.90
N PHE A 21 11.98 -2.24 7.48
CA PHE A 21 11.59 -2.06 6.10
C PHE A 21 11.23 -0.59 5.85
N SER A 22 11.09 -0.20 4.59
CA SER A 22 10.83 1.19 4.20
C SER A 22 9.43 1.34 3.64
N GLN A 23 8.70 2.38 4.08
CA GLN A 23 7.40 2.72 3.52
C GLN A 23 7.47 4.02 2.73
N LEU A 24 6.89 4.01 1.53
CA LEU A 24 6.47 5.21 0.81
C LEU A 24 4.99 5.44 1.15
N GLY A 25 4.71 6.47 1.93
CA GLY A 25 3.36 6.76 2.40
C GLY A 25 2.78 8.00 1.72
N PHE A 26 1.47 7.99 1.54
CA PHE A 26 0.69 9.12 1.07
C PHE A 26 -0.54 9.31 1.97
N GLU A 27 -0.80 10.56 2.34
CA GLU A 27 -1.93 10.96 3.17
C GLU A 27 -2.68 12.13 2.51
N TYR A 28 -3.98 11.95 2.34
CA TYR A 28 -4.89 12.98 1.89
C TYR A 28 -5.84 13.35 3.03
N LEU A 29 -5.51 14.45 3.72
CA LEU A 29 -6.34 15.01 4.78
C LEU A 29 -7.54 15.70 4.16
N CYS A 30 -8.74 15.21 4.48
CA CYS A 30 -9.99 15.71 3.95
C CYS A 30 -11.13 15.32 4.89
N PRO A 31 -12.04 16.24 5.26
CA PRO A 31 -13.17 15.93 6.13
C PRO A 31 -14.22 15.01 5.47
N ASN A 32 -14.04 14.64 4.20
CA ASN A 32 -14.87 13.67 3.50
C ASN A 32 -14.04 12.40 3.18
N PRO A 33 -14.09 11.37 4.04
CA PRO A 33 -13.31 10.14 3.88
C PRO A 33 -13.64 9.34 2.61
N GLU A 34 -14.89 9.41 2.12
CA GLU A 34 -15.30 8.72 0.89
C GLU A 34 -14.61 9.32 -0.35
N SER A 35 -14.51 10.65 -0.40
CA SER A 35 -13.76 11.33 -1.46
C SER A 35 -12.25 11.10 -1.30
N ALA A 36 -11.78 11.04 -0.05
CA ALA A 36 -10.37 10.88 0.27
C ALA A 36 -9.83 9.52 -0.20
N VAL A 37 -10.57 8.43 0.04
CA VAL A 37 -10.11 7.09 -0.38
C VAL A 37 -10.02 6.98 -1.90
N LYS A 38 -11.00 7.53 -2.63
CA LYS A 38 -10.94 7.58 -4.10
C LYS A 38 -9.70 8.31 -4.59
N ARG A 39 -9.42 9.48 -4.01
CA ARG A 39 -8.24 10.27 -4.39
C ARG A 39 -6.94 9.55 -4.05
N SER A 40 -6.88 8.88 -2.91
CA SER A 40 -5.72 8.07 -2.52
C SER A 40 -5.51 6.89 -3.47
N GLN A 41 -6.58 6.23 -3.93
CA GLN A 41 -6.47 5.17 -4.94
C GLN A 41 -6.02 5.68 -6.30
N GLU A 42 -6.56 6.81 -6.78
CA GLU A 42 -6.12 7.44 -8.03
C GLU A 42 -4.62 7.73 -8.04
N VAL A 43 -4.07 8.22 -6.92
CA VAL A 43 -2.63 8.49 -6.77
C VAL A 43 -1.83 7.18 -6.80
N ALA A 44 -2.29 6.14 -6.11
CA ALA A 44 -1.61 4.84 -6.10
C ALA A 44 -1.63 4.17 -7.48
N ILE A 45 -2.77 4.20 -8.17
CA ILE A 45 -2.95 3.71 -9.54
C ILE A 45 -2.01 4.45 -10.49
N GLY A 46 -2.06 5.79 -10.51
CA GLY A 46 -1.22 6.60 -11.39
C GLY A 46 0.27 6.35 -11.15
N PHE A 47 0.68 6.13 -9.90
CA PHE A 47 2.06 5.77 -9.58
C PHE A 47 2.45 4.40 -10.15
N PHE A 48 1.65 3.35 -9.92
CA PHE A 48 1.96 2.00 -10.43
C PHE A 48 1.91 1.95 -11.96
N ASP A 49 0.93 2.61 -12.59
CA ASP A 49 0.82 2.72 -14.04
C ASP A 49 2.06 3.40 -14.64
N SER A 50 2.56 4.45 -13.99
CA SER A 50 3.78 5.16 -14.43
C SER A 50 5.04 4.30 -14.39
N LEU A 51 5.04 3.25 -13.56
CA LEU A 51 6.13 2.27 -13.46
C LEU A 51 5.98 1.11 -14.45
N GLY A 52 4.83 0.99 -15.12
CA GLY A 52 4.52 -0.17 -15.97
C GLY A 52 4.28 -1.46 -15.21
N LEU A 53 3.95 -1.38 -13.91
CA LEU A 53 3.66 -2.55 -13.08
C LEU A 53 2.32 -3.17 -13.45
N ARG A 54 2.26 -4.50 -13.48
CA ARG A 54 1.01 -5.26 -13.46
C ARG A 54 0.61 -5.50 -12.01
N TYR A 55 -0.64 -5.19 -11.67
CA TYR A 55 -1.17 -5.34 -10.32
C TYR A 55 -2.68 -5.54 -10.34
N GLU A 56 -3.20 -6.09 -9.25
CA GLU A 56 -4.63 -6.21 -8.97
C GLU A 56 -5.03 -5.30 -7.81
N ILE A 57 -6.24 -4.77 -7.84
CA ILE A 57 -6.81 -3.96 -6.74
C ILE A 57 -7.86 -4.79 -6.02
N ASP A 58 -7.80 -4.83 -4.69
CA ASP A 58 -8.82 -5.41 -3.82
C ASP A 58 -9.44 -4.33 -2.93
N ASP A 59 -10.61 -3.84 -3.32
CA ASP A 59 -11.42 -2.86 -2.58
C ASP A 59 -12.21 -3.45 -1.40
N SER A 60 -12.18 -4.79 -1.26
CA SER A 60 -12.87 -5.50 -0.18
C SER A 60 -11.95 -5.78 1.03
N ALA A 61 -10.68 -5.38 0.93
CA ALA A 61 -9.66 -5.70 1.91
C ALA A 61 -10.01 -5.19 3.32
N ARG A 62 -9.78 -6.06 4.31
CA ARG A 62 -9.79 -5.68 5.73
C ARG A 62 -8.41 -5.18 6.14
N ARG A 63 -8.36 -4.14 6.98
CA ARG A 63 -7.10 -3.60 7.51
C ARG A 63 -6.89 -4.02 8.97
N GLY A 64 -5.63 -4.27 9.34
CA GLY A 64 -5.27 -4.67 10.71
C GLY A 64 -5.16 -3.53 11.73
N LEU A 65 -5.44 -2.28 11.33
CA LEU A 65 -5.34 -1.10 12.20
C LEU A 65 -6.75 -0.57 12.48
N SER A 66 -7.04 -0.29 13.76
CA SER A 66 -8.39 0.02 14.23
C SER A 66 -8.92 1.40 13.79
N TYR A 67 -8.05 2.30 13.35
CA TYR A 67 -8.45 3.64 12.91
C TYR A 67 -9.15 3.67 11.54
N TYR A 68 -9.10 2.57 10.78
CA TYR A 68 -9.81 2.50 9.50
C TYR A 68 -11.31 2.40 9.71
N LEU A 69 -12.07 3.19 8.95
CA LEU A 69 -13.53 3.22 9.04
C LEU A 69 -14.11 1.84 8.75
N ASN A 70 -14.82 1.28 9.74
CA ASN A 70 -15.42 -0.07 9.70
C ASN A 70 -14.40 -1.20 9.43
N GLY A 71 -13.10 -0.96 9.67
CA GLY A 71 -12.02 -1.91 9.38
C GLY A 71 -11.85 -2.23 7.90
N ARG A 72 -12.40 -1.39 7.00
CA ARG A 72 -12.30 -1.54 5.54
C ARG A 72 -11.16 -0.71 4.98
N GLY A 73 -10.63 -1.13 3.85
CA GLY A 73 -9.63 -0.40 3.09
C GLY A 73 -9.46 -1.03 1.71
N PHE A 74 -8.31 -0.79 1.10
CA PHE A 74 -7.94 -1.39 -0.16
C PHE A 74 -6.51 -1.94 -0.12
N GLU A 75 -6.23 -2.88 -1.01
CA GLU A 75 -4.89 -3.41 -1.27
C GLU A 75 -4.60 -3.36 -2.76
N MET A 76 -3.33 -3.16 -3.10
CA MET A 76 -2.83 -3.45 -4.45
C MET A 76 -1.83 -4.60 -4.37
N ARG A 77 -2.03 -5.59 -5.23
CA ARG A 77 -1.32 -6.87 -5.19
C ARG A 77 -0.54 -7.11 -6.48
N CYS A 78 0.70 -7.55 -6.34
CA CYS A 78 1.50 -8.10 -7.44
C CYS A 78 1.59 -9.61 -7.22
N THR A 79 0.80 -10.37 -8.00
CA THR A 79 0.57 -11.80 -7.77
C THR A 79 1.85 -12.64 -7.93
N GLU A 80 2.83 -12.15 -8.69
CA GLU A 80 4.14 -12.78 -8.86
C GLU A 80 4.91 -12.96 -7.54
N LEU A 81 4.58 -12.21 -6.48
CA LEU A 81 5.21 -12.34 -5.15
C LEU A 81 4.56 -13.41 -4.25
N GLY A 82 3.53 -14.12 -4.73
CA GLY A 82 2.87 -15.20 -3.99
C GLY A 82 2.31 -14.74 -2.63
N ALA A 83 2.75 -15.37 -1.54
CA ALA A 83 2.27 -15.07 -0.19
C ALA A 83 2.51 -13.62 0.27
N GLN A 84 3.33 -12.85 -0.45
CA GLN A 84 3.75 -11.49 -0.09
C GLN A 84 3.29 -10.46 -1.13
N GLN A 85 2.32 -10.84 -1.96
CA GLN A 85 1.75 -10.06 -3.05
C GLN A 85 1.23 -8.67 -2.68
N GLN A 86 0.83 -8.43 -1.43
CA GLN A 86 0.39 -7.11 -1.02
C GLN A 86 1.55 -6.11 -1.04
N VAL A 87 1.56 -5.22 -2.02
CA VAL A 87 2.56 -4.13 -2.13
C VAL A 87 2.03 -2.84 -1.52
N VAL A 88 0.73 -2.58 -1.66
CA VAL A 88 0.05 -1.40 -1.11
C VAL A 88 -1.02 -1.82 -0.11
N GLY A 89 -1.14 -1.06 0.97
CA GLY A 89 -2.29 -1.13 1.87
C GLY A 89 -2.73 0.26 2.28
N GLY A 90 -4.01 0.55 2.11
CA GLY A 90 -4.59 1.86 2.43
C GLY A 90 -6.05 1.78 2.83
N GLY A 91 -6.64 2.96 3.06
CA GLY A 91 -8.04 3.07 3.45
C GLY A 91 -8.37 4.44 4.04
N ALA A 92 -9.67 4.61 4.34
CA ALA A 92 -10.20 5.83 4.94
C ALA A 92 -10.15 5.79 6.47
N TYR A 93 -9.88 6.93 7.07
CA TYR A 93 -10.01 7.25 8.49
C TYR A 93 -10.86 8.51 8.66
N GLN A 94 -11.13 8.93 9.90
CA GLN A 94 -12.10 10.01 10.17
C GLN A 94 -11.73 11.34 9.51
N GLU A 95 -10.44 11.67 9.43
CA GLU A 95 -9.92 12.94 8.92
C GLU A 95 -9.38 12.86 7.48
N GLY A 96 -9.55 11.72 6.80
CA GLY A 96 -9.01 11.55 5.44
C GLY A 96 -8.83 10.11 5.01
N ALA A 97 -7.85 9.89 4.14
CA ALA A 97 -7.45 8.56 3.71
C ALA A 97 -5.99 8.57 3.27
N GLY A 98 -5.38 7.41 3.30
CA GLY A 98 -3.99 7.25 2.89
C GLY A 98 -3.66 5.82 2.51
N PHE A 99 -2.42 5.63 2.09
CA PHE A 99 -1.85 4.31 1.84
C PHE A 99 -0.35 4.30 2.12
N GLY A 100 0.16 3.11 2.39
CA GLY A 100 1.59 2.84 2.44
C GLY A 100 1.97 1.79 1.39
N ILE A 101 3.06 2.06 0.68
CA ILE A 101 3.74 1.13 -0.23
C ILE A 101 4.95 0.56 0.51
N GLY A 102 5.09 -0.76 0.57
CA GLY A 102 6.34 -1.38 1.04
C GLY A 102 7.41 -1.30 -0.04
N ALA A 103 8.46 -0.49 0.16
CA ALA A 103 9.46 -0.21 -0.88
C ALA A 103 10.21 -1.47 -1.33
N GLU A 104 10.53 -2.36 -0.39
CA GLU A 104 11.20 -3.62 -0.70
C GLU A 104 10.30 -4.56 -1.53
N ARG A 105 8.99 -4.58 -1.24
CA ARG A 105 8.02 -5.35 -2.04
C ARG A 105 7.80 -4.75 -3.41
N LEU A 106 7.80 -3.42 -3.51
CA LEU A 106 7.73 -2.73 -4.78
C LEU A 106 8.93 -3.10 -5.66
N LEU A 107 10.14 -3.06 -5.11
CA LEU A 107 11.35 -3.46 -5.82
C LEU A 107 11.30 -4.93 -6.24
N LEU A 108 10.89 -5.83 -5.34
CA LEU A 108 10.72 -7.25 -5.66
C LEU A 108 9.70 -7.46 -6.78
N ALA A 109 8.58 -6.72 -6.79
CA ALA A 109 7.58 -6.78 -7.85
C ALA A 109 8.17 -6.29 -9.18
N MET A 110 8.89 -5.18 -9.18
CA MET A 110 9.54 -4.65 -10.38
C MET A 110 10.56 -5.63 -10.95
N THR A 111 11.41 -6.24 -10.12
CA THR A 111 12.35 -7.29 -10.54
C THR A 111 11.63 -8.54 -11.06
N ALA A 112 10.59 -9.01 -10.36
CA ALA A 112 9.82 -10.20 -10.79
C ALA A 112 9.12 -9.98 -12.14
N GLN A 113 8.78 -8.73 -12.47
CA GLN A 113 8.15 -8.36 -13.74
C GLN A 113 9.14 -7.88 -14.81
N GLY A 114 10.45 -7.91 -14.53
CA GLY A 114 11.51 -7.55 -15.49
C GLY A 114 11.61 -6.05 -15.79
N LEU A 115 11.18 -5.20 -14.86
CA LEU A 115 11.22 -3.74 -15.00
C LEU A 115 12.55 -3.13 -14.52
N VAL A 116 13.29 -3.85 -13.68
CA VAL A 116 14.65 -3.54 -13.18
C VAL A 116 15.48 -4.80 -12.98
#